data_AF-A0A2E9C5R1-F1
#
_entry.id   AF-A0A2E9C5R1-F1
#
_cell.length_a   1.000
_cell.length_b   1.000
_cell.length_c   1.000
_cell.angle_alpha   90.00
_cell.angle_beta   90.00
_cell.angle_gamma   90.00
#
_symmetry.space_group_name_H-M   'P 1'
#
loop_
_entity.id
_entity.type
_entity.pdbx_description
1 polymer ?
#
loop_
_entity_poly.entity_id
_entity_poly.type
_entity_poly.pdbx_seq_one_letter_code
_entity_poly.pdbx_strand_id
1 'polypeptide(L)'
;KIYLVENENQIDNIVIKNEKIAYVTQTTLSVDDTKKIINKIKRKFPNIICPSKDDICYATQNRQDAVKEILKLCDCLIVVGSKNSSNSRRLTELAEKRNIPAYLVDNKNDLNIDKIKTMKFIGITAGASAPEKLINEIIEYLESFGASITNSDTKLIQEHITFTLPKELR
;
A
#
# COMPACT_ATOMS: atom_id res chain seq x y z
N LYS A 1 10.74 -26.43 9.78
CA LYS A 1 9.32 -26.48 9.38
C LYS A 1 8.83 -25.05 9.24
N ILE A 2 8.08 -24.73 8.19
CA ILE A 2 7.57 -23.38 7.92
C ILE A 2 6.05 -23.40 8.11
N TYR A 3 5.51 -22.35 8.73
CA TYR A 3 4.07 -22.13 8.88
C TYR A 3 3.72 -20.83 8.16
N LEU A 4 2.70 -20.86 7.32
CA LEU A 4 2.13 -19.66 6.69
C LEU A 4 0.98 -19.15 7.56
N VAL A 5 0.98 -17.85 7.85
CA VAL A 5 -0.07 -17.17 8.61
C VAL A 5 -0.50 -15.94 7.83
N GLU A 6 -1.76 -15.89 7.45
CA GLU A 6 -2.37 -14.84 6.65
C GLU A 6 -3.40 -14.02 7.46
N ASN A 7 -3.89 -14.56 8.58
CA ASN A 7 -4.83 -13.87 9.47
C ASN A 7 -4.67 -14.28 10.94
N GLU A 8 -5.25 -13.48 11.84
CA GLU A 8 -5.14 -13.68 13.28
C GLU A 8 -5.72 -15.01 13.77
N ASN A 9 -6.75 -15.54 13.13
CA ASN A 9 -7.44 -16.75 13.58
C ASN A 9 -6.59 -18.01 13.36
N GLN A 10 -5.71 -18.02 12.35
CA GLN A 10 -4.80 -19.12 12.10
C GLN A 10 -3.78 -19.31 13.23
N ILE A 11 -3.44 -18.24 13.96
CA ILE A 11 -2.44 -18.28 15.04
C ILE A 11 -2.86 -19.23 16.16
N ASP A 12 -4.16 -19.26 16.50
CA ASP A 12 -4.66 -20.01 17.66
C ASP A 12 -4.47 -21.53 17.50
N ASN A 13 -4.48 -22.03 16.26
CA ASN A 13 -4.34 -23.44 15.94
C ASN A 13 -2.88 -23.91 15.78
N ILE A 14 -1.91 -22.98 15.77
CA ILE A 14 -0.50 -23.32 15.58
C ILE A 14 0.08 -23.92 16.87
N VAL A 15 0.61 -25.13 16.78
CA VAL A 15 1.33 -25.81 17.86
C VAL A 15 2.76 -26.04 17.41
N ILE A 16 3.73 -25.40 18.08
CA ILE A 16 5.15 -25.53 17.81
C ILE A 16 5.84 -26.01 19.10
N LYS A 17 6.53 -27.14 19.02
CA LYS A 17 7.28 -27.73 20.16
C LYS A 17 8.70 -27.18 20.31
N ASN A 18 9.22 -26.48 19.30
CA ASN A 18 10.58 -25.93 19.31
C ASN A 18 10.57 -24.55 19.98
N GLU A 19 11.54 -24.31 20.86
CA GLU A 19 11.71 -23.03 21.55
C GLU A 19 12.35 -21.95 20.65
N LYS A 20 13.15 -22.36 19.66
CA LYS A 20 13.80 -21.45 18.71
C LYS A 20 12.91 -21.24 17.49
N ILE A 21 12.08 -20.22 17.57
CA ILE A 21 11.16 -19.81 16.51
C ILE A 21 11.45 -18.36 16.10
N ALA A 22 11.29 -18.10 14.81
CA ALA A 22 11.37 -16.78 14.23
C ALA A 22 10.21 -16.59 13.26
N TYR A 23 9.83 -15.34 13.00
CA TYR A 23 8.92 -15.01 11.90
C TYR A 23 9.61 -14.12 10.88
N VAL A 24 9.09 -14.18 9.65
CA VAL A 24 9.41 -13.25 8.57
C VAL A 24 8.08 -12.85 7.92
N THR A 25 8.06 -11.66 7.32
CA THR A 25 6.87 -11.10 6.66
C THR A 25 7.13 -10.81 5.19
N GLN A 26 6.05 -10.76 4.41
CA GLN A 26 6.12 -10.34 3.02
C GLN A 26 6.19 -8.81 2.94
N THR A 27 7.02 -8.30 2.04
CA THR A 27 7.38 -6.86 1.97
C THR A 27 6.24 -5.91 1.58
N THR A 28 5.15 -6.44 0.99
CA THR A 28 4.04 -5.66 0.41
C THR A 28 2.71 -5.83 1.15
N LEU A 29 2.74 -6.34 2.38
CA LEU A 29 1.53 -6.52 3.18
C LEU A 29 0.96 -5.19 3.69
N SER A 30 -0.31 -5.20 4.12
CA SER A 30 -0.88 -4.09 4.88
C SER A 30 -0.13 -3.95 6.21
N VAL A 31 0.39 -2.75 6.48
CA VAL A 31 1.15 -2.46 7.71
C VAL A 31 0.30 -2.73 8.95
N ASP A 32 -0.95 -2.25 8.94
CA ASP A 32 -1.82 -2.30 10.11
C ASP A 32 -2.27 -3.74 10.43
N ASP A 33 -2.64 -4.51 9.40
CA ASP A 33 -3.05 -5.90 9.58
C ASP A 33 -1.88 -6.78 10.02
N THR A 34 -0.70 -6.56 9.43
CA THR A 34 0.52 -7.28 9.80
C THR A 34 0.90 -7.00 11.25
N LYS A 35 0.78 -5.75 11.72
CA LYS A 35 1.00 -5.39 13.12
C LYS A 35 0.07 -6.16 14.06
N LYS A 36 -1.22 -6.32 13.72
CA LYS A 36 -2.17 -7.11 14.52
C LYS A 36 -1.75 -8.58 14.61
N ILE A 37 -1.39 -9.18 13.47
CA ILE A 37 -0.90 -10.57 13.39
C ILE A 37 0.36 -10.74 14.25
N ILE A 38 1.36 -9.87 14.09
CA ILE A 38 2.61 -9.91 14.87
C ILE A 38 2.32 -9.78 16.37
N ASN A 39 1.43 -8.86 16.77
CA ASN A 39 1.06 -8.71 18.18
C ASN A 39 0.40 -9.96 18.76
N LYS A 40 -0.42 -10.67 17.98
CA LYS A 40 -1.00 -11.95 18.40
C LYS A 40 0.05 -13.07 18.44
N ILE A 41 0.96 -13.12 17.48
CA ILE A 41 2.10 -14.06 17.49
C ILE A 41 2.96 -13.86 18.74
N LYS A 42 3.37 -12.62 19.04
CA LYS A 42 4.19 -12.29 20.23
C LYS A 42 3.50 -12.66 21.55
N ARG A 43 2.18 -12.50 21.64
CA ARG A 43 1.40 -12.93 22.82
C ARG A 43 1.39 -14.45 22.98
N LYS A 44 1.21 -15.20 21.89
CA LYS A 44 1.17 -16.67 21.93
C LYS A 44 2.55 -17.29 22.10
N PHE A 45 3.57 -16.66 21.55
CA PHE A 45 4.95 -17.13 21.53
C PHE A 45 5.91 -16.05 22.05
N PRO A 46 5.99 -15.84 23.38
CA PRO A 46 6.76 -14.73 23.97
C PRO A 46 8.25 -14.72 23.63
N ASN A 47 8.84 -15.89 23.37
CA ASN A 47 10.25 -16.06 23.07
C ASN A 47 10.57 -16.01 21.56
N ILE A 48 9.62 -15.59 20.71
CA ILE A 48 9.83 -15.56 19.26
C ILE A 48 10.88 -14.52 18.86
N ILE A 49 11.84 -14.94 18.04
CA ILE A 49 12.88 -14.09 17.48
C ILE A 49 12.24 -13.22 16.40
N CYS A 50 12.37 -11.91 16.57
CA CYS A 50 11.88 -10.91 15.62
C CYS A 50 13.05 -10.42 14.76
N PRO A 51 12.82 -10.08 13.48
CA PRO A 51 13.80 -9.34 12.70
C PRO A 51 14.07 -7.98 13.36
N SER A 52 15.30 -7.46 13.17
CA SER A 52 15.74 -6.20 13.77
C SER A 52 15.03 -4.96 13.20
N LYS A 53 14.36 -5.11 12.06
CA LYS A 53 13.45 -4.15 11.43
C LYS A 53 12.22 -4.91 10.93
N ASP A 54 11.07 -4.25 10.86
CA ASP A 54 9.88 -4.83 10.21
C ASP A 54 10.23 -5.21 8.76
N ASP A 55 9.88 -6.41 8.28
CA ASP A 55 10.23 -6.82 6.90
C ASP A 55 9.32 -6.18 5.83
N ILE A 56 8.34 -5.37 6.23
CA ILE A 56 7.63 -4.50 5.30
C ILE A 56 8.59 -3.43 4.81
N CYS A 57 8.80 -3.37 3.49
CA CYS A 57 9.73 -2.42 2.89
C CYS A 57 9.30 -0.97 3.14
N TYR A 58 10.28 -0.06 3.28
CA TYR A 58 10.04 1.38 3.44
C TYR A 58 9.09 1.93 2.36
N ALA A 59 9.25 1.48 1.11
CA ALA A 59 8.44 1.93 -0.03
C ALA A 59 6.95 1.60 0.15
N THR A 60 6.64 0.45 0.76
CA THR A 60 5.27 0.02 1.09
C THR A 60 4.70 0.89 2.21
N GLN A 61 5.46 1.06 3.30
CA GLN A 61 5.06 1.86 4.46
C GLN A 61 4.78 3.32 4.07
N ASN A 62 5.73 3.96 3.39
CA ASN A 62 5.63 5.36 2.97
C ASN A 62 4.41 5.61 2.09
N ARG A 63 4.13 4.72 1.13
CA ARG A 63 2.96 4.85 0.25
C ARG A 63 1.65 4.66 1.02
N GLN A 64 1.58 3.66 1.91
CA GLN A 64 0.40 3.47 2.75
C GLN A 64 0.16 4.69 3.65
N ASP A 65 1.21 5.28 4.22
CA ASP A 65 1.08 6.48 5.06
C ASP A 65 0.68 7.71 4.25
N ALA A 66 1.26 7.91 3.06
CA ALA A 66 0.85 8.99 2.15
C ALA A 66 -0.64 8.87 1.76
N VAL A 67 -1.09 7.66 1.41
CA VAL A 67 -2.50 7.40 1.14
C VAL A 67 -3.36 7.68 2.37
N LYS A 68 -2.91 7.32 3.57
CA LYS A 68 -3.65 7.62 4.80
C LYS A 68 -3.85 9.11 5.03
N GLU A 69 -2.91 9.98 4.60
CA GLU A 69 -3.05 11.43 4.65
C GLU A 69 -3.98 11.95 3.53
N ILE A 70 -3.83 11.47 2.29
CA ILE A 70 -4.71 11.85 1.16
C ILE A 70 -6.17 11.56 1.49
N LEU A 71 -6.45 10.39 2.08
CA LEU A 71 -7.79 9.96 2.46
C LEU A 71 -8.47 10.83 3.52
N LYS A 72 -7.76 11.77 4.18
CA LYS A 72 -8.40 12.74 5.08
C LYS A 72 -9.00 13.92 4.33
N LEU A 73 -8.63 14.11 3.06
CA LEU A 73 -8.89 15.32 2.28
C LEU A 73 -9.67 15.04 1.00
N CYS A 74 -9.84 13.77 0.61
CA CYS A 74 -10.48 13.39 -0.66
C CYS A 74 -11.83 12.69 -0.46
N ASP A 75 -12.71 12.87 -1.44
CA ASP A 75 -14.01 12.19 -1.53
C ASP A 75 -13.87 10.83 -2.22
N CYS A 76 -12.85 10.66 -3.05
CA CYS A 76 -12.48 9.38 -3.65
C CYS A 76 -10.97 9.26 -3.86
N LEU A 77 -10.48 8.03 -4.03
CA LEU A 77 -9.08 7.74 -4.31
C LEU A 77 -8.94 7.01 -5.66
N ILE A 78 -8.10 7.52 -6.54
CA ILE A 78 -7.63 6.82 -7.74
C ILE A 78 -6.25 6.25 -7.44
N VAL A 79 -6.11 4.93 -7.60
CA VAL A 79 -4.85 4.21 -7.44
C VAL A 79 -4.40 3.74 -8.82
N VAL A 80 -3.28 4.26 -9.31
CA VAL A 80 -2.68 3.86 -10.58
C VAL A 80 -1.86 2.59 -10.36
N GLY A 81 -2.23 1.50 -11.03
CA GLY A 81 -1.50 0.25 -10.98
C GLY A 81 -2.36 -0.95 -11.35
N SER A 82 -1.69 -2.08 -11.60
CA SER A 82 -2.36 -3.30 -12.03
C SER A 82 -3.11 -4.00 -10.92
N LYS A 83 -4.24 -4.62 -11.29
CA LYS A 83 -5.03 -5.52 -10.42
C LYS A 83 -4.22 -6.68 -9.84
N ASN A 84 -3.13 -7.07 -10.51
CA ASN A 84 -2.23 -8.14 -10.04
C ASN A 84 -1.15 -7.64 -9.07
N SER A 85 -1.05 -6.33 -8.84
CA SER A 85 -0.07 -5.73 -7.93
C SER A 85 -0.61 -5.72 -6.50
N SER A 86 -0.02 -6.56 -5.63
CA SER A 86 -0.36 -6.59 -4.19
C SER A 86 -0.29 -5.20 -3.56
N ASN A 87 0.80 -4.46 -3.79
CA ASN A 87 0.95 -3.11 -3.23
C ASN A 87 -0.18 -2.18 -3.68
N SER A 88 -0.52 -2.16 -4.97
CA SER A 88 -1.59 -1.29 -5.49
C SER A 88 -2.93 -1.64 -4.87
N ARG A 89 -3.24 -2.94 -4.75
CA ARG A 89 -4.45 -3.40 -4.03
C ARG A 89 -4.46 -2.97 -2.57
N ARG A 90 -3.33 -3.05 -1.85
CA ARG A 90 -3.26 -2.59 -0.45
C ARG A 90 -3.54 -1.11 -0.30
N LEU A 91 -3.16 -0.28 -1.28
CA LEU A 91 -3.52 1.15 -1.27
C LEU A 91 -5.02 1.35 -1.46
N THR A 92 -5.66 0.59 -2.36
CA THR A 92 -7.13 0.61 -2.56
C THR A 92 -7.87 0.13 -1.30
N GLU A 93 -7.44 -0.99 -0.72
CA GLU A 93 -8.03 -1.57 0.50
C GLU A 93 -7.97 -0.59 1.70
N LEU A 94 -6.97 0.29 1.77
CA LEU A 94 -6.89 1.33 2.81
C LEU A 94 -8.03 2.35 2.72
N ALA A 95 -8.43 2.71 1.51
CA ALA A 95 -9.54 3.62 1.26
C ALA A 95 -10.89 2.95 1.55
N GLU A 96 -11.06 1.71 1.10
CA GLU A 96 -12.26 0.90 1.36
C GLU A 96 -12.51 0.71 2.86
N LYS A 97 -11.45 0.46 3.65
CA LYS A 97 -11.54 0.38 5.13
C LYS A 97 -12.03 1.66 5.80
N ARG A 98 -12.00 2.80 5.10
CA ARG A 98 -12.49 4.11 5.57
C ARG A 98 -13.80 4.53 4.91
N ASN A 99 -14.44 3.63 4.15
CA ASN A 99 -15.64 3.91 3.36
C ASN A 99 -15.46 5.04 2.33
N ILE A 100 -14.24 5.23 1.84
CA ILE A 100 -13.93 6.17 0.76
C ILE A 100 -13.90 5.38 -0.55
N PRO A 101 -14.71 5.74 -1.57
CA PRO A 101 -14.67 5.12 -2.88
C PRO A 101 -13.25 5.12 -3.46
N ALA A 102 -12.79 3.95 -3.89
CA ALA A 102 -11.47 3.81 -4.47
C ALA A 102 -11.50 3.05 -5.81
N TYR A 103 -10.67 3.51 -6.75
CA TYR A 103 -10.63 3.02 -8.11
C TYR A 103 -9.21 2.59 -8.45
N LEU A 104 -8.98 1.28 -8.59
CA LEU A 104 -7.73 0.74 -9.09
C LEU A 104 -7.78 0.69 -10.62
N VAL A 105 -6.92 1.47 -11.27
CA VAL A 105 -6.91 1.67 -12.72
C VAL A 105 -5.51 1.40 -13.30
N ASP A 106 -5.46 0.72 -14.44
CA ASP A 106 -4.20 0.51 -15.17
C ASP A 106 -3.87 1.75 -16.01
N ASN A 107 -4.88 2.44 -16.55
CA ASN A 107 -4.72 3.66 -17.35
C ASN A 107 -5.98 4.54 -17.31
N LYS A 108 -5.92 5.72 -17.95
CA LYS A 108 -7.03 6.68 -17.98
C LYS A 108 -8.35 6.14 -18.54
N ASN A 109 -8.31 5.14 -19.45
CA ASN A 109 -9.52 4.59 -20.06
C ASN A 109 -10.33 3.71 -19.08
N ASP A 110 -9.71 3.26 -17.99
CA ASP A 110 -10.41 2.50 -16.95
C ASP A 110 -11.24 3.42 -16.01
N LEU A 111 -11.05 4.74 -16.10
CA LEU A 111 -11.77 5.70 -15.30
C LEU A 111 -13.20 5.87 -15.80
N ASN A 112 -14.15 5.60 -14.91
CA ASN A 112 -15.54 5.92 -15.14
C ASN A 112 -15.83 7.34 -14.61
N ILE A 113 -15.84 8.32 -15.52
CA ILE A 113 -16.08 9.74 -15.19
C ILE A 113 -17.42 9.94 -14.48
N ASP A 114 -18.46 9.21 -14.84
CA ASP A 114 -19.77 9.35 -14.20
C ASP A 114 -19.76 9.04 -12.71
N LYS A 115 -18.84 8.18 -12.26
CA LYS A 115 -18.66 7.85 -10.84
C LYS A 115 -17.86 8.87 -10.04
N ILE A 116 -17.10 9.73 -10.71
CA ILE A 116 -16.20 10.70 -10.06
C ILE A 116 -16.57 12.16 -10.32
N LYS A 117 -17.41 12.46 -11.32
CA LYS A 117 -17.80 13.84 -11.68
C LYS A 117 -18.48 14.63 -10.56
N THR A 118 -19.06 13.94 -9.57
CA THR A 118 -19.70 14.56 -8.41
C THR A 118 -18.73 14.77 -7.23
N MET A 119 -17.52 14.24 -7.32
CA MET A 119 -16.51 14.34 -6.26
C MET A 119 -15.81 15.70 -6.36
N LYS A 120 -15.61 16.36 -5.21
CA LYS A 120 -14.97 17.67 -5.14
C LYS A 120 -13.45 17.54 -5.03
N PHE A 121 -12.98 16.55 -4.27
CA PHE A 121 -11.57 16.29 -4.07
C PHE A 121 -11.24 14.86 -4.49
N ILE A 122 -10.42 14.73 -5.53
CA ILE A 122 -9.96 13.44 -6.06
C ILE A 122 -8.52 13.23 -5.62
N GLY A 123 -8.29 12.23 -4.77
CA GLY A 123 -6.94 11.80 -4.40
C GLY A 123 -6.34 10.94 -5.51
N ILE A 124 -5.10 11.17 -5.89
CA ILE A 124 -4.37 10.34 -6.86
C ILE A 124 -3.13 9.77 -6.17
N THR A 125 -2.92 8.47 -6.31
CA THR A 125 -1.72 7.78 -5.85
C THR A 125 -1.34 6.68 -6.84
N ALA A 126 -0.18 6.08 -6.67
CA ALA A 126 0.32 5.05 -7.56
C ALA A 126 1.02 3.92 -6.80
N GLY A 127 0.84 2.70 -7.30
CA GLY A 127 1.61 1.55 -6.83
C GLY A 127 3.10 1.72 -7.12
N ALA A 128 3.95 1.00 -6.37
CA ALA A 128 5.41 1.09 -6.55
C ALA A 128 5.91 0.72 -7.97
N SER A 129 5.10 -0.02 -8.74
CA SER A 129 5.41 -0.47 -10.10
C SER A 129 4.78 0.38 -11.20
N ALA A 130 4.03 1.43 -10.87
CA ALA A 130 3.34 2.26 -11.85
C ALA A 130 4.27 3.38 -12.36
N PRO A 131 4.49 3.49 -13.69
CA PRO A 131 5.27 4.58 -14.27
C PRO A 131 4.63 5.95 -14.04
N GLU A 132 5.46 6.96 -13.81
CA GLU A 132 5.04 8.36 -13.63
C GLU A 132 4.20 8.87 -14.81
N LYS A 133 4.54 8.46 -16.03
CA LYS A 133 3.78 8.80 -17.24
C LYS A 133 2.28 8.47 -17.13
N LEU A 134 1.92 7.33 -16.52
CA LEU A 134 0.52 6.94 -16.36
C LEU A 134 -0.23 7.85 -15.38
N ILE A 135 0.48 8.35 -14.36
CA ILE A 135 -0.07 9.31 -13.41
C ILE A 135 -0.38 10.63 -14.14
N ASN A 136 0.58 11.12 -14.93
CA ASN A 136 0.42 12.35 -15.71
C ASN A 136 -0.73 12.23 -16.72
N GLU A 137 -0.84 11.10 -17.44
CA GLU A 137 -1.95 10.85 -18.37
C GLU A 137 -3.32 10.87 -17.69
N ILE A 138 -3.41 10.40 -16.43
CA ILE A 138 -4.64 10.47 -15.64
C ILE A 138 -4.95 11.89 -15.20
N ILE A 139 -3.93 12.64 -14.76
CA ILE A 139 -4.07 14.05 -14.39
C ILE A 139 -4.59 14.86 -15.58
N GLU A 140 -3.92 14.78 -16.74
CA GLU A 140 -4.33 15.46 -17.97
C GLU A 140 -5.76 15.08 -18.38
N TYR A 141 -6.12 13.81 -18.23
CA TYR A 141 -7.48 13.35 -18.52
C TYR A 141 -8.51 14.00 -17.60
N LEU A 142 -8.25 14.06 -16.28
CA LEU A 142 -9.15 14.72 -15.33
C LEU A 142 -9.24 16.24 -15.57
N GLU A 143 -8.13 16.88 -15.91
CA GLU A 143 -8.10 18.31 -16.27
C GLU A 143 -8.97 18.60 -17.50
N SER A 144 -9.02 17.69 -18.48
CA SER A 144 -9.92 17.82 -19.64
C SER A 144 -11.41 17.79 -19.27
N PHE A 145 -11.76 17.30 -18.07
CA PHE A 145 -13.10 17.36 -17.49
C PHE A 145 -13.29 18.50 -16.48
N GLY A 146 -12.34 19.44 -16.39
CA GLY A 146 -12.43 20.64 -15.56
C GLY A 146 -11.85 20.49 -14.15
N ALA A 147 -11.13 19.41 -13.86
CA ALA A 147 -10.34 19.32 -12.63
C ALA A 147 -9.17 20.31 -12.67
N SER A 148 -8.72 20.77 -11.51
CA SER A 148 -7.50 21.54 -11.36
C SER A 148 -6.65 20.95 -10.24
N ILE A 149 -5.33 20.93 -10.46
CA ILE A 149 -4.39 20.48 -9.44
C ILE A 149 -4.34 21.52 -8.34
N THR A 150 -4.68 21.11 -7.11
CA THR A 150 -4.42 21.91 -5.92
C THR A 150 -3.12 21.43 -5.29
N ASN A 151 -2.14 22.31 -5.18
CA ASN A 151 -0.94 22.06 -4.37
C ASN A 151 -1.35 22.13 -2.89
N SER A 152 -1.98 21.08 -2.39
CA SER A 152 -2.06 20.88 -0.95
C SER A 152 -0.71 20.39 -0.47
N ASP A 153 -0.13 21.05 0.54
CA ASP A 153 1.10 20.65 1.24
C ASP A 153 0.93 19.29 1.94
N THR A 154 0.75 18.22 1.19
CA THR A 154 0.90 16.87 1.71
C THR A 154 2.36 16.70 2.03
N LYS A 155 2.68 16.50 3.31
CA LYS A 155 4.05 16.23 3.79
C LYS A 155 4.67 15.11 2.94
N LEU A 156 5.55 15.50 2.03
CA LEU A 156 6.32 14.58 1.20
C LEU A 156 7.34 13.88 2.10
N ILE A 157 7.16 12.58 2.32
CA ILE A 157 8.24 11.74 2.86
C ILE A 157 9.27 11.63 1.73
N GLN A 158 10.43 12.28 1.90
CA GLN A 158 11.51 12.17 0.92
C GLN A 158 12.15 10.77 0.98
N GLU A 159 12.14 10.07 -0.15
CA GLU A 159 12.82 8.78 -0.32
C GLU A 159 14.21 9.00 -0.92
N HIS A 160 15.28 8.67 -0.17
CA HIS A 160 16.68 8.89 -0.58
C HIS A 160 17.42 7.59 -0.97
N ILE A 161 16.70 6.48 -1.13
CA ILE A 161 17.31 5.16 -1.34
C ILE A 161 17.41 4.87 -2.84
N THR A 162 18.61 4.54 -3.31
CA THR A 162 18.86 4.08 -4.67
C THR A 162 19.58 2.73 -4.66
N PHE A 163 19.21 1.86 -5.60
CA PHE A 163 19.89 0.58 -5.81
C PHE A 163 20.64 0.64 -7.13
N THR A 164 21.96 0.61 -7.09
CA THR A 164 22.78 0.61 -8.30
C THR A 164 22.76 -0.75 -8.99
N LEU A 165 22.93 -0.76 -10.31
CA LEU A 165 23.07 -2.00 -11.06
C LEU A 165 24.26 -2.85 -10.55
N PRO A 166 24.13 -4.19 -10.56
CA PRO A 166 25.25 -5.10 -10.36
C PRO A 166 26.42 -4.75 -11.28
N LYS A 167 27.65 -5.03 -10.86
CA LYS A 167 28.86 -4.63 -11.59
C LYS A 167 28.90 -5.19 -13.02
N GLU A 168 28.29 -6.35 -13.22
CA GLU A 168 28.20 -7.09 -14.47
C GLU A 168 27.25 -6.44 -15.48
N LEU A 169 26.39 -5.51 -15.04
CA LEU A 169 25.38 -4.81 -15.84
C LEU A 169 25.61 -3.29 -15.87
N ARG A 170 26.78 -2.82 -15.42
CA ARG A 170 27.19 -1.41 -15.50
C ARG A 170 27.87 -1.11 -16.83
#